data_AF-A0A1V6R6F3-F1
#
_entry.id   AF-A0A1V6R6F3-F1
#
_cell.length_a   1.000
_cell.length_b   1.000
_cell.length_c   1.000
_cell.angle_alpha   90.00
_cell.angle_beta   90.00
_cell.angle_gamma   90.00
#
_symmetry.space_group_name_H-M   'P 1'
#
loop_
_entity.id
_entity.type
_entity.pdbx_description
1 polymer ?
#
loop_
_entity_poly.entity_id
_entity_poly.type
_entity_poly.pdbx_seq_one_letter_code
_entity_poly.pdbx_strand_id
1 'polypeptide(L)'
;MAPMARNLLFRRQTLTFSVRNLQFSTRQSAIPLTGTNRPSLKRRDVKQEYQIQRMTSDHSASLHEKAIAALARLRSGTRPPRNPSKRTPERESSHNVADRLEKALNEAGFQSWGFSIYRCTYQSDSDWAEFLRRYRWHVADSLEHYNGLDLLESFEMTVFENQALFGGVGVSTGMATIREHFQQWATNAIQEEQGVSPDMLVFANVEAARYRFRLFVDEESLQSVLQTRLEDCFNKNAFVNMLNGWWKEDTIDDHDPEYLEDDELESVREELNGYDPIEAYTVNDVGWMKVAFCAAGLEGFSQMGEHGGWDRYYVRPSEICNYIQ
;
A
#
# COMPACT_ATOMS: atom_id res chain seq x y z
N MET A 1 -3.32 -27.35 55.06
CA MET A 1 -3.48 -28.65 54.38
C MET A 1 -3.95 -28.39 52.96
N ALA A 2 -3.15 -28.85 51.99
CA ALA A 2 -3.40 -29.15 50.57
C ALA A 2 -4.33 -28.26 49.68
N PRO A 3 -3.90 -27.96 48.44
CA PRO A 3 -4.67 -27.20 47.45
C PRO A 3 -5.55 -28.11 46.57
N MET A 4 -6.66 -27.58 46.03
CA MET A 4 -7.41 -28.22 44.95
C MET A 4 -7.03 -27.61 43.60
N ALA A 5 -6.37 -28.44 42.79
CA ALA A 5 -6.15 -28.22 41.37
C ALA A 5 -7.42 -28.52 40.57
N ARG A 6 -7.73 -27.71 39.55
CA ARG A 6 -8.59 -28.11 38.43
C ARG A 6 -7.88 -27.81 37.12
N ASN A 7 -7.41 -28.90 36.50
CA ASN A 7 -7.01 -28.98 35.10
C ASN A 7 -8.21 -28.71 34.19
N LEU A 8 -8.03 -27.87 33.18
CA LEU A 8 -8.92 -27.82 32.01
C LEU A 8 -8.10 -28.11 30.75
N LEU A 9 -8.49 -29.21 30.12
CA LEU A 9 -7.95 -29.80 28.91
C LEU A 9 -8.22 -28.89 27.70
N PHE A 10 -7.15 -28.49 26.99
CA PHE A 10 -7.25 -27.95 25.63
C PHE A 10 -7.46 -29.11 24.64
N ARG A 11 -8.64 -29.13 24.01
CA ARG A 11 -8.96 -30.02 22.89
C ARG A 11 -8.43 -29.39 21.59
N ARG A 12 -7.37 -29.97 21.01
CA ARG A 12 -6.92 -29.65 19.65
C ARG A 12 -7.97 -30.15 18.64
N GLN A 13 -8.47 -29.28 17.78
CA GLN A 13 -9.14 -29.67 16.55
C GLN A 13 -8.15 -29.55 15.39
N THR A 14 -7.88 -30.68 14.74
CA THR A 14 -7.03 -30.80 13.55
C THR A 14 -7.96 -30.78 12.34
N LEU A 15 -7.79 -29.83 11.41
CA LEU A 15 -8.45 -29.85 10.11
C LEU A 15 -7.45 -30.32 9.06
N THR A 16 -7.71 -31.49 8.50
CA THR A 16 -7.02 -32.09 7.35
C THR A 16 -7.72 -31.66 6.06
N PHE A 17 -6.97 -31.14 5.09
CA PHE A 17 -7.46 -30.95 3.72
C PHE A 17 -6.70 -31.84 2.73
N SER A 18 -7.47 -32.51 1.88
CA SER A 18 -7.05 -33.48 0.87
C SER A 18 -6.84 -32.77 -0.48
N VAL A 19 -5.64 -32.92 -1.06
CA VAL A 19 -5.33 -32.43 -2.42
C VAL A 19 -5.57 -33.55 -3.42
N ARG A 20 -6.45 -33.31 -4.41
CA ARG A 20 -6.61 -34.17 -5.59
C ARG A 20 -5.80 -33.62 -6.76
N ASN A 21 -4.97 -34.52 -7.32
CA ASN A 21 -4.19 -34.38 -8.54
C ASN A 21 -5.07 -34.10 -9.78
N LEU A 22 -4.55 -33.29 -10.71
CA LEU A 22 -4.88 -33.37 -12.13
C LEU A 22 -3.61 -33.20 -12.98
N GLN A 23 -3.19 -34.30 -13.59
CA GLN A 23 -2.21 -34.34 -14.67
C GLN A 23 -2.89 -33.98 -15.99
N PHE A 24 -2.24 -33.19 -16.85
CA PHE A 24 -2.56 -33.15 -18.28
C PHE A 24 -1.34 -33.47 -19.11
N SER A 25 -1.57 -34.34 -20.08
CA SER A 25 -0.60 -35.07 -20.89
C SER A 25 -0.97 -34.91 -22.36
N THR A 26 0.06 -34.86 -23.22
CA THR A 26 0.06 -35.12 -24.68
C THR A 26 -0.69 -34.12 -25.58
N ARG A 27 -0.31 -33.84 -26.84
CA ARG A 27 0.72 -34.37 -27.75
C ARG A 27 0.89 -33.40 -28.93
N GLN A 28 2.10 -33.41 -29.50
CA GLN A 28 2.46 -32.88 -30.81
C GLN A 28 1.72 -33.60 -31.96
N SER A 29 1.53 -32.88 -33.07
CA SER A 29 1.58 -33.48 -34.42
C SER A 29 1.95 -32.43 -35.47
N ALA A 30 2.76 -32.87 -36.42
CA ALA A 30 3.56 -32.09 -37.34
C ALA A 30 3.27 -32.51 -38.80
N ILE A 31 3.45 -31.56 -39.76
CA ILE A 31 3.92 -31.73 -41.17
C ILE A 31 2.89 -32.37 -42.16
N PRO A 32 2.93 -32.19 -43.53
CA PRO A 32 3.90 -31.53 -44.43
C PRO A 32 3.37 -30.57 -45.54
N LEU A 33 4.38 -29.92 -46.13
CA LEU A 33 4.54 -29.26 -47.45
C LEU A 33 4.07 -30.05 -48.69
N THR A 34 3.67 -29.32 -49.74
CA THR A 34 3.96 -29.48 -51.20
C THR A 34 3.06 -28.49 -51.96
N GLY A 35 3.36 -27.89 -53.10
CA GLY A 35 4.45 -27.98 -54.05
C GLY A 35 4.32 -26.84 -55.08
N THR A 36 5.42 -26.60 -55.77
CA THR A 36 5.67 -25.60 -56.82
C THR A 36 4.77 -25.72 -58.05
N ASN A 37 4.38 -24.60 -58.66
CA ASN A 37 4.47 -24.38 -60.12
C ASN A 37 4.12 -22.94 -60.54
N ARG A 38 5.02 -22.32 -61.30
CA ARG A 38 4.85 -21.08 -62.07
C ARG A 38 4.75 -21.50 -63.55
N PRO A 39 3.87 -20.89 -64.37
CA PRO A 39 4.44 -20.12 -65.47
C PRO A 39 3.64 -18.87 -65.93
N SER A 40 4.42 -17.91 -66.45
CA SER A 40 4.19 -16.94 -67.54
C SER A 40 2.90 -16.08 -67.63
N LEU A 41 3.13 -14.77 -67.40
CA LEU A 41 2.69 -13.59 -68.17
C LEU A 41 1.63 -13.79 -69.27
N LYS A 42 0.41 -13.30 -68.99
CA LYS A 42 -0.43 -12.60 -69.98
C LYS A 42 -1.06 -11.36 -69.33
N ARG A 43 -0.79 -10.19 -69.92
CA ARG A 43 -1.45 -8.90 -69.64
C ARG A 43 -2.96 -9.05 -69.80
N ARG A 44 -3.72 -8.67 -68.77
CA ARG A 44 -5.11 -8.20 -68.88
C ARG A 44 -5.30 -7.06 -67.89
N ASP A 45 -5.60 -5.88 -68.43
CA ASP A 45 -6.15 -4.74 -67.70
C ASP A 45 -7.44 -5.18 -67.00
N VAL A 46 -7.46 -5.12 -65.67
CA VAL A 46 -8.67 -5.29 -64.87
C VAL A 46 -8.67 -4.24 -63.76
N LYS A 47 -9.69 -3.38 -63.81
CA LYS A 47 -10.02 -2.34 -62.85
C LYS A 47 -10.03 -2.91 -61.42
N GLN A 48 -9.27 -2.30 -60.51
CA GLN A 48 -9.39 -2.55 -59.07
C GLN A 48 -10.67 -1.88 -58.54
N GLU A 49 -11.73 -2.67 -58.38
CA GLU A 49 -12.79 -2.37 -57.44
C GLU A 49 -12.31 -2.72 -56.03
N TYR A 50 -12.20 -1.71 -55.16
CA TYR A 50 -11.94 -1.91 -53.74
C TYR A 50 -13.23 -2.44 -53.08
N GLN A 51 -13.28 -3.74 -52.80
CA GLN A 51 -14.25 -4.29 -51.86
C GLN A 51 -13.70 -4.15 -50.43
N ILE A 52 -14.28 -3.25 -49.65
CA ILE A 52 -14.07 -3.17 -48.20
C ILE A 52 -14.89 -4.29 -47.56
N GLN A 53 -14.23 -5.41 -47.23
CA GLN A 53 -14.82 -6.40 -46.32
C GLN A 53 -14.79 -5.84 -44.89
N ARG A 54 -15.99 -5.62 -44.33
CA ARG A 54 -16.22 -5.44 -42.89
C ARG A 54 -15.77 -6.71 -42.17
N MET A 55 -14.69 -6.61 -41.40
CA MET A 55 -14.43 -7.52 -40.29
C MET A 55 -14.78 -6.80 -39.00
N THR A 56 -15.90 -7.21 -38.40
CA THR A 56 -16.23 -6.99 -36.99
C THR A 56 -15.33 -7.89 -36.16
N SER A 57 -14.48 -7.31 -35.32
CA SER A 57 -13.77 -8.02 -34.24
C SER A 57 -13.42 -7.01 -33.17
N ASP A 58 -14.16 -7.06 -32.07
CA ASP A 58 -13.89 -6.38 -30.82
C ASP A 58 -12.54 -6.82 -30.26
N HIS A 59 -11.50 -6.00 -30.43
CA HIS A 59 -10.29 -5.83 -29.60
C HIS A 59 -9.17 -5.23 -30.45
N SER A 60 -9.28 -3.93 -30.73
CA SER A 60 -8.15 -3.03 -31.01
C SER A 60 -8.75 -1.64 -31.07
N ALA A 61 -8.26 -0.71 -30.25
CA ALA A 61 -8.47 0.72 -30.51
C ALA A 61 -8.33 0.96 -32.01
N SER A 62 -9.35 1.57 -32.60
CA SER A 62 -9.46 1.74 -34.05
C SER A 62 -8.18 2.41 -34.55
N LEU A 63 -7.68 2.01 -35.72
CA LEU A 63 -6.56 2.69 -36.38
C LEU A 63 -6.76 4.23 -36.39
N HIS A 64 -8.02 4.64 -36.44
CA HIS A 64 -8.45 6.03 -36.33
C HIS A 64 -8.13 6.67 -34.97
N GLU A 65 -8.42 6.01 -33.84
CA GLU A 65 -8.10 6.52 -32.50
C GLU A 65 -6.60 6.58 -32.26
N LYS A 66 -5.87 5.57 -32.74
CA LYS A 66 -4.40 5.56 -32.69
C LYS A 66 -3.81 6.72 -33.52
N ALA A 67 -4.39 7.02 -34.68
CA ALA A 67 -4.00 8.15 -35.51
C ALA A 67 -4.34 9.51 -34.87
N ILE A 68 -5.50 9.65 -34.23
CA ILE A 68 -5.88 10.86 -33.50
C ILE A 68 -4.95 11.10 -32.31
N ALA A 69 -4.65 10.06 -31.52
CA ALA A 69 -3.71 10.15 -30.41
C ALA A 69 -2.29 10.50 -30.89
N ALA A 70 -1.83 9.92 -32.00
CA ALA A 70 -0.54 10.25 -32.60
C ALA A 70 -0.47 11.70 -33.10
N LEU A 71 -1.54 12.21 -33.72
CA LEU A 71 -1.64 13.60 -34.17
C LEU A 71 -1.69 14.59 -33.00
N ALA A 72 -2.37 14.23 -31.90
CA ALA A 72 -2.36 15.03 -30.68
C ALA A 72 -0.95 15.11 -30.06
N ARG A 73 -0.21 13.98 -30.02
CA ARG A 73 1.17 13.90 -29.52
C ARG A 73 2.16 14.71 -30.35
N LEU A 74 2.01 14.68 -31.68
CA LEU A 74 2.81 15.50 -32.60
C LEU A 74 2.57 17.00 -32.39
N ARG A 75 1.36 17.40 -32.01
CA ARG A 75 1.03 18.79 -31.70
C ARG A 75 1.55 19.26 -30.33
N SER A 76 1.65 18.37 -29.35
CA SER A 76 2.08 18.70 -27.99
C SER A 76 3.60 18.62 -27.76
N GLY A 77 4.37 18.13 -28.72
CA GLY A 77 5.83 18.00 -28.62
C GLY A 77 6.31 17.03 -27.54
N THR A 78 5.40 16.27 -26.93
CA THR A 78 5.70 15.40 -25.79
C THR A 78 6.27 14.09 -26.30
N ARG A 79 7.51 13.77 -25.90
CA ARG A 79 8.11 12.48 -26.22
C ARG A 79 7.25 11.36 -25.60
N PRO A 80 7.06 10.22 -26.30
CA PRO A 80 6.36 9.09 -25.72
C PRO A 80 7.11 8.59 -24.46
N PRO A 81 6.38 8.09 -23.44
CA PRO A 81 6.99 7.54 -22.25
C PRO A 81 7.90 6.36 -22.61
N ARG A 82 9.02 6.24 -21.90
CA ARG A 82 10.00 5.16 -22.09
C ARG A 82 9.46 3.83 -21.57
N ASN A 83 8.76 3.87 -20.44
CA ASN A 83 8.11 2.73 -19.83
C ASN A 83 6.64 3.08 -19.59
N PRO A 84 5.78 2.93 -20.61
CA PRO A 84 4.38 3.33 -20.51
C PRO A 84 3.67 2.56 -19.39
N SER A 85 2.86 3.26 -18.62
CA SER A 85 1.95 2.67 -17.64
C SER A 85 1.00 1.67 -18.31
N LYS A 86 0.75 0.52 -17.68
CA LYS A 86 -0.24 -0.45 -18.20
C LYS A 86 -1.66 0.10 -18.11
N ARG A 87 -1.89 0.99 -17.13
CA ARG A 87 -3.18 1.60 -16.75
C ARG A 87 -3.44 2.94 -17.44
N THR A 88 -2.38 3.69 -17.74
CA THR A 88 -2.42 5.02 -18.39
C THR A 88 -1.29 5.15 -19.43
N PRO A 89 -1.39 4.50 -20.61
CA PRO A 89 -0.26 4.32 -21.55
C PRO A 89 0.40 5.60 -22.09
N GLU A 90 -0.24 6.75 -21.91
CA GLU A 90 0.28 8.08 -22.22
C GLU A 90 1.24 8.64 -21.16
N ARG A 91 1.36 8.00 -19.99
CA ARG A 91 2.26 8.39 -18.88
C ARG A 91 3.30 7.29 -18.61
N GLU A 92 4.38 7.67 -17.93
CA GLU A 92 5.34 6.70 -17.38
C GLU A 92 4.67 5.87 -16.28
N SER A 93 4.99 4.57 -16.20
CA SER A 93 4.51 3.67 -15.15
C SER A 93 4.88 4.16 -13.74
N SER A 94 6.04 4.83 -13.59
CA SER A 94 6.46 5.42 -12.33
C SER A 94 5.57 6.56 -11.83
N HIS A 95 4.72 7.14 -12.68
CA HIS A 95 3.78 8.20 -12.29
C HIS A 95 2.38 7.67 -11.94
N ASN A 96 2.14 6.36 -12.05
CA ASN A 96 0.88 5.74 -11.67
C ASN A 96 1.10 4.94 -10.37
N VAL A 97 0.42 5.33 -9.29
CA VAL A 97 0.63 4.73 -7.96
C VAL A 97 0.25 3.25 -7.93
N ALA A 98 -0.82 2.86 -8.63
CA ALA A 98 -1.21 1.45 -8.75
C ALA A 98 -0.16 0.63 -9.50
N ASP A 99 0.46 1.17 -10.57
CA ASP A 99 1.56 0.50 -11.26
C ASP A 99 2.79 0.33 -10.36
N ARG A 100 3.13 1.34 -9.56
CA ARG A 100 4.24 1.27 -8.59
C ARG A 100 3.98 0.20 -7.53
N LEU A 101 2.78 0.21 -6.94
CA LEU A 101 2.38 -0.77 -5.93
C LEU A 101 2.42 -2.19 -6.49
N GLU A 102 1.77 -2.43 -7.62
CA GLU A 102 1.75 -3.75 -8.25
C GLU A 102 3.16 -4.26 -8.56
N LYS A 103 4.01 -3.39 -9.10
CA LYS A 103 5.40 -3.73 -9.39
C LYS A 103 6.13 -4.14 -8.11
N ALA A 104 6.02 -3.36 -7.03
CA ALA A 104 6.66 -3.66 -5.75
C ALA A 104 6.18 -5.00 -5.17
N LEU A 105 4.86 -5.23 -5.16
CA LEU A 105 4.29 -6.49 -4.68
C LEU A 105 4.79 -7.68 -5.50
N ASN A 106 4.80 -7.57 -6.83
CA ASN A 106 5.25 -8.65 -7.71
C ASN A 106 6.76 -8.93 -7.58
N GLU A 107 7.60 -7.89 -7.48
CA GLU A 107 9.06 -8.04 -7.35
C GLU A 107 9.43 -8.68 -6.01
N ALA A 108 8.69 -8.39 -4.94
CA ALA A 108 8.92 -8.95 -3.61
C ALA A 108 8.16 -10.26 -3.34
N GLY A 109 7.22 -10.65 -4.22
CA GLY A 109 6.38 -11.84 -4.04
C GLY A 109 5.26 -11.67 -3.00
N PHE A 110 4.84 -10.45 -2.71
CA PHE A 110 3.79 -10.15 -1.74
C PHE A 110 2.40 -10.34 -2.37
N GLN A 111 1.51 -10.97 -1.62
CA GLN A 111 0.16 -11.33 -2.02
C GLN A 111 -0.89 -10.35 -1.50
N SER A 112 -0.60 -9.65 -0.41
CA SER A 112 -1.52 -8.69 0.19
C SER A 112 -0.86 -7.37 0.57
N TRP A 113 -1.68 -6.33 0.66
CA TRP A 113 -1.24 -4.97 0.99
C TRP A 113 -2.31 -4.22 1.79
N GLY A 114 -1.94 -3.05 2.31
CA GLY A 114 -2.77 -2.22 3.18
C GLY A 114 -2.26 -2.20 4.63
N PHE A 115 -2.53 -1.11 5.33
CA PHE A 115 -2.14 -0.96 6.73
C PHE A 115 -3.04 -1.78 7.67
N SER A 116 -2.45 -2.26 8.76
CA SER A 116 -3.23 -2.73 9.90
C SER A 116 -3.86 -1.55 10.66
N ILE A 117 -5.03 -1.78 11.26
CA ILE A 117 -5.82 -0.75 11.95
C ILE A 117 -6.10 -1.21 13.38
N TYR A 118 -5.74 -0.39 14.36
CA TYR A 118 -6.05 -0.61 15.77
C TYR A 118 -7.24 0.25 16.19
N ARG A 119 -8.27 -0.41 16.72
CA ARG A 119 -9.40 0.27 17.34
C ARG A 119 -9.03 0.69 18.76
N CYS A 120 -8.97 2.00 19.01
CA CYS A 120 -8.64 2.57 20.32
C CYS A 120 -9.83 3.23 21.02
N THR A 121 -10.97 3.36 20.33
CA THR A 121 -12.24 3.78 20.91
C THR A 121 -13.33 2.70 20.77
N TYR A 122 -14.11 2.55 21.83
CA TYR A 122 -15.16 1.52 21.95
C TYR A 122 -16.51 2.14 22.35
N GLN A 123 -16.70 3.44 22.08
CA GLN A 123 -17.92 4.16 22.46
C GLN A 123 -19.13 3.77 21.59
N SER A 124 -18.93 3.49 20.30
CA SER A 124 -19.98 3.13 19.36
C SER A 124 -19.48 2.14 18.30
N ASP A 125 -20.13 0.98 18.19
CA ASP A 125 -19.84 -0.01 17.16
C ASP A 125 -20.38 0.41 15.78
N SER A 126 -21.46 1.19 15.74
CA SER A 126 -21.99 1.72 14.47
C SER A 126 -21.05 2.74 13.86
N ASP A 127 -20.47 3.61 14.68
CA ASP A 127 -19.54 4.65 14.26
C ASP A 127 -18.24 4.00 13.75
N TRP A 128 -17.78 2.96 14.46
CA TRP A 128 -16.65 2.15 14.04
C TRP A 128 -16.89 1.44 12.70
N ALA A 129 -18.05 0.80 12.53
CA ALA A 129 -18.41 0.16 11.28
C ALA A 129 -18.49 1.15 10.12
N GLU A 130 -19.01 2.36 10.36
CA GLU A 130 -19.05 3.43 9.37
C GLU A 130 -17.64 3.92 9.02
N PHE A 131 -16.74 4.08 9.99
CA PHE A 131 -15.34 4.41 9.74
C PHE A 131 -14.66 3.39 8.81
N LEU A 132 -14.78 2.09 9.11
CA LEU A 132 -14.20 1.03 8.29
C LEU A 132 -14.78 1.04 6.86
N ARG A 133 -16.08 1.29 6.74
CA ARG A 133 -16.75 1.43 5.43
C ARG A 133 -16.17 2.60 4.64
N ARG A 134 -15.99 3.76 5.28
CA ARG A 134 -15.41 4.95 4.64
C ARG A 134 -13.96 4.73 4.23
N TYR A 135 -13.15 4.11 5.10
CA TYR A 135 -11.75 3.82 4.81
C TYR A 135 -11.61 2.91 3.59
N ARG A 136 -12.38 1.81 3.54
CA ARG A 136 -12.40 0.92 2.37
C ARG A 136 -12.88 1.65 1.11
N TRP A 137 -13.89 2.51 1.22
CA TRP A 137 -14.38 3.30 0.09
C TRP A 137 -13.29 4.22 -0.46
N HIS A 138 -12.55 4.94 0.40
CA HIS A 138 -11.46 5.81 -0.06
C HIS A 138 -10.34 5.03 -0.74
N VAL A 139 -9.97 3.86 -0.23
CA VAL A 139 -8.98 3.00 -0.91
C VAL A 139 -9.47 2.61 -2.31
N ALA A 140 -10.75 2.26 -2.45
CA ALA A 140 -11.32 1.92 -3.75
C ALA A 140 -11.38 3.14 -4.70
N ASP A 141 -11.73 4.32 -4.18
CA ASP A 141 -11.77 5.58 -4.94
C ASP A 141 -10.38 5.99 -5.45
N SER A 142 -9.34 5.94 -4.60
CA SER A 142 -7.95 6.16 -5.01
C SER A 142 -7.52 5.16 -6.08
N LEU A 143 -7.84 3.87 -5.92
CA LEU A 143 -7.52 2.86 -6.94
C LEU A 143 -8.24 3.15 -8.26
N GLU A 144 -9.52 3.56 -8.23
CA GLU A 144 -10.27 3.94 -9.43
C GLU A 144 -9.59 5.11 -10.15
N HIS A 145 -9.13 6.13 -9.41
CA HIS A 145 -8.38 7.26 -9.97
C HIS A 145 -7.14 6.83 -10.77
N TYR A 146 -6.42 5.80 -10.31
CA TYR A 146 -5.25 5.26 -10.99
C TYR A 146 -5.54 4.13 -11.99
N ASN A 147 -6.82 3.84 -12.28
CA ASN A 147 -7.28 2.68 -13.06
C ASN A 147 -6.77 1.34 -12.50
N GLY A 148 -6.65 1.23 -11.18
CA GLY A 148 -6.04 0.14 -10.43
C GLY A 148 -6.98 -0.71 -9.60
N LEU A 149 -8.29 -0.72 -9.91
CA LEU A 149 -9.28 -1.50 -9.15
C LEU A 149 -8.98 -3.01 -9.10
N ASP A 150 -8.15 -3.53 -10.01
CA ASP A 150 -7.64 -4.90 -9.96
C ASP A 150 -6.85 -5.21 -8.67
N LEU A 151 -6.23 -4.20 -8.05
CA LEU A 151 -5.48 -4.37 -6.80
C LEU A 151 -6.36 -4.40 -5.55
N LEU A 152 -7.67 -4.14 -5.67
CA LEU A 152 -8.58 -4.22 -4.53
C LEU A 152 -8.79 -5.67 -4.07
N GLU A 153 -8.52 -6.66 -4.93
CA GLU A 153 -8.57 -8.09 -4.59
C GLU A 153 -7.48 -8.49 -3.59
N SER A 154 -6.30 -7.89 -3.68
CA SER A 154 -5.18 -8.11 -2.74
C SER A 154 -5.16 -7.12 -1.57
N PHE A 155 -6.10 -6.18 -1.50
CA PHE A 155 -6.19 -5.24 -0.40
C PHE A 155 -6.80 -5.91 0.84
N GLU A 156 -6.03 -5.94 1.93
CA GLU A 156 -6.42 -6.55 3.20
C GLU A 156 -6.50 -5.53 4.33
N MET A 157 -7.71 -5.36 4.85
CA MET A 157 -7.99 -4.52 6.00
C MET A 157 -7.90 -5.34 7.29
N THR A 158 -6.69 -5.46 7.84
CA THR A 158 -6.42 -6.18 9.09
C THR A 158 -6.76 -5.30 10.28
N VAL A 159 -7.74 -5.70 11.07
CA VAL A 159 -8.25 -4.90 12.20
C VAL A 159 -7.98 -5.60 13.53
N PHE A 160 -7.41 -4.87 14.48
CA PHE A 160 -7.18 -5.32 15.85
C PHE A 160 -8.15 -4.66 16.81
N GLU A 161 -9.04 -5.47 17.40
CA GLU A 161 -10.05 -5.04 18.37
C GLU A 161 -9.87 -5.80 19.68
N ASN A 162 -9.26 -5.14 20.66
CA ASN A 162 -9.12 -5.68 22.01
C ASN A 162 -9.23 -4.52 23.01
N GLN A 163 -10.44 -4.30 23.52
CA GLN A 163 -10.71 -3.19 24.43
C GLN A 163 -9.85 -3.23 25.71
N ALA A 164 -9.47 -4.42 26.18
CA ALA A 164 -8.64 -4.53 27.39
C ALA A 164 -7.20 -4.07 27.16
N LEU A 165 -6.68 -4.21 25.93
CA LEU A 165 -5.32 -3.82 25.57
C LEU A 165 -5.24 -2.43 24.92
N PHE A 166 -6.27 -2.06 24.15
CA PHE A 166 -6.26 -0.88 23.29
C PHE A 166 -7.35 0.14 23.66
N GLY A 167 -8.23 -0.17 24.62
CA GLY A 167 -9.27 0.75 25.07
C GLY A 167 -8.77 1.72 26.13
N GLY A 168 -9.15 2.99 26.03
CA GLY A 168 -8.80 4.00 27.04
C GLY A 168 -7.32 4.36 27.07
N VAL A 169 -6.62 4.18 25.94
CA VAL A 169 -5.21 4.53 25.76
C VAL A 169 -5.02 6.01 26.03
N GLY A 170 -4.57 6.33 27.25
CA GLY A 170 -3.81 7.55 27.51
C GLY A 170 -2.52 7.46 26.70
N VAL A 171 -2.21 8.56 26.01
CA VAL A 171 -1.43 8.56 24.77
C VAL A 171 -0.09 7.79 24.90
N SER A 172 0.66 7.94 26.00
CA SER A 172 1.99 7.29 26.14
C SER A 172 1.97 5.79 26.45
N THR A 173 1.17 5.35 27.42
CA THR A 173 1.20 3.95 27.89
C THR A 173 0.60 3.02 26.84
N GLY A 174 -0.45 3.44 26.15
CA GLY A 174 -1.04 2.58 25.12
C GLY A 174 -0.26 2.58 23.81
N MET A 175 0.49 3.63 23.46
CA MET A 175 1.34 3.56 22.27
C MET A 175 2.44 2.51 22.37
N ALA A 176 3.10 2.41 23.54
CA ALA A 176 4.07 1.36 23.80
C ALA A 176 3.45 -0.04 23.67
N THR A 177 2.29 -0.27 24.28
CA THR A 177 1.56 -1.56 24.19
C THR A 177 1.17 -1.90 22.75
N ILE A 178 0.63 -0.94 22.00
CA ILE A 178 0.30 -1.17 20.59
C ILE A 178 1.61 -1.41 19.79
N ARG A 179 2.73 -0.72 20.11
CA ARG A 179 4.05 -0.87 19.45
C ARG A 179 4.56 -2.29 19.60
N GLU A 180 4.61 -2.78 20.83
CA GLU A 180 5.01 -4.14 21.15
C GLU A 180 4.13 -5.18 20.45
N HIS A 181 2.80 -5.06 20.55
CA HIS A 181 1.88 -6.00 19.90
C HIS A 181 2.07 -6.03 18.38
N PHE A 182 2.20 -4.86 17.74
CA PHE A 182 2.41 -4.78 16.30
C PHE A 182 3.73 -5.37 15.85
N GLN A 183 4.83 -5.12 16.57
CA GLN A 183 6.12 -5.72 16.23
C GLN A 183 6.03 -7.26 16.27
N GLN A 184 5.41 -7.81 17.32
CA GLN A 184 5.17 -9.26 17.43
C GLN A 184 4.30 -9.79 16.30
N TRP A 185 3.20 -9.10 15.96
CA TRP A 185 2.37 -9.47 14.83
C TRP A 185 3.13 -9.40 13.51
N ALA A 186 3.81 -8.28 13.23
CA ALA A 186 4.50 -8.02 11.97
C ALA A 186 5.60 -9.05 11.68
N THR A 187 6.39 -9.43 12.68
CA THR A 187 7.43 -10.47 12.55
C THR A 187 6.85 -11.83 12.18
N ASN A 188 5.68 -12.19 12.69
CA ASN A 188 5.03 -13.47 12.37
C ASN A 188 4.26 -13.37 11.04
N ALA A 189 3.50 -12.29 10.84
CA ALA A 189 2.60 -12.09 9.73
C ALA A 189 3.32 -11.98 8.38
N ILE A 190 4.51 -11.35 8.31
CA ILE A 190 5.27 -11.31 7.05
C ILE A 190 5.63 -12.72 6.55
N GLN A 191 5.92 -13.65 7.47
CA GLN A 191 6.21 -15.03 7.12
C GLN A 191 4.93 -15.82 6.80
N GLU A 192 3.87 -15.66 7.59
CA GLU A 192 2.62 -16.39 7.43
C GLU A 192 1.78 -15.93 6.22
N GLU A 193 1.69 -14.61 6.00
CA GLU A 193 0.88 -14.00 4.94
C GLU A 193 1.64 -13.97 3.60
N GLN A 194 2.96 -13.72 3.61
CA GLN A 194 3.74 -13.52 2.37
C GLN A 194 4.72 -14.64 2.08
N GLY A 195 5.08 -15.49 3.05
CA GLY A 195 6.11 -16.51 2.89
C GLY A 195 7.53 -15.94 2.82
N VAL A 196 7.74 -14.72 3.32
CA VAL A 196 9.01 -13.97 3.21
C VAL A 196 9.72 -13.89 4.58
N SER A 197 11.05 -13.79 4.59
CA SER A 197 11.84 -13.63 5.82
C SER A 197 11.52 -12.31 6.54
N PRO A 198 11.39 -12.30 7.88
CA PRO A 198 11.28 -11.07 8.66
C PRO A 198 12.46 -10.10 8.52
N ASP A 199 13.62 -10.55 8.03
CA ASP A 199 14.77 -9.67 7.74
C ASP A 199 14.42 -8.55 6.74
N MET A 200 13.38 -8.76 5.92
CA MET A 200 12.89 -7.76 4.98
C MET A 200 12.32 -6.51 5.66
N LEU A 201 11.94 -6.59 6.94
CA LEU A 201 11.40 -5.47 7.72
C LEU A 201 12.43 -4.35 7.94
N VAL A 202 13.72 -4.67 7.83
CA VAL A 202 14.82 -3.70 7.96
C VAL A 202 14.90 -2.80 6.73
N PHE A 203 14.40 -3.24 5.58
CA PHE A 203 14.46 -2.45 4.34
C PHE A 203 13.24 -1.53 4.21
N ALA A 204 13.51 -0.27 3.88
CA ALA A 204 12.48 0.71 3.60
C ALA A 204 11.94 0.54 2.18
N ASN A 205 11.02 -0.42 2.02
CA ASN A 205 10.39 -0.74 0.76
C ASN A 205 8.85 -0.65 0.81
N VAL A 206 8.24 -0.40 -0.35
CA VAL A 206 6.79 -0.20 -0.53
C VAL A 206 5.99 -1.38 -0.03
N GLU A 207 6.37 -2.59 -0.41
CA GLU A 207 5.72 -3.84 -0.03
C GLU A 207 5.72 -4.06 1.50
N ALA A 208 6.78 -3.62 2.19
CA ALA A 208 6.96 -3.82 3.62
C ALA A 208 6.19 -2.79 4.46
N ALA A 209 5.56 -1.78 3.84
CA ALA A 209 4.84 -0.72 4.54
C ALA A 209 3.78 -1.28 5.52
N ARG A 210 3.08 -2.36 5.13
CA ARG A 210 2.10 -3.09 5.96
C ARG A 210 2.64 -3.51 7.33
N TYR A 211 3.92 -3.87 7.39
CA TYR A 211 4.58 -4.42 8.57
C TYR A 211 5.50 -3.40 9.27
N ARG A 212 5.61 -2.19 8.72
CA ARG A 212 6.38 -1.08 9.30
C ARG A 212 5.49 -0.02 9.92
N PHE A 213 4.33 0.22 9.31
CA PHE A 213 3.39 1.24 9.74
C PHE A 213 2.02 0.64 10.02
N ARG A 214 1.28 1.32 10.90
CA ARG A 214 -0.10 0.99 11.22
C ARG A 214 -0.92 2.24 11.45
N LEU A 215 -2.23 2.09 11.34
CA LEU A 215 -3.18 3.09 11.76
C LEU A 215 -3.69 2.76 13.16
N PHE A 216 -3.91 3.75 13.99
CA PHE A 216 -4.69 3.61 15.21
C PHE A 216 -5.74 4.72 15.28
N VAL A 217 -6.93 4.34 15.76
CA VAL A 217 -8.11 5.19 15.68
C VAL A 217 -8.67 5.38 17.08
N ASP A 218 -8.33 6.52 17.66
CA ASP A 218 -8.91 7.02 18.91
C ASP A 218 -10.24 7.74 18.65
N GLU A 219 -10.84 8.29 19.71
CA GLU A 219 -12.10 9.02 19.58
C GLU A 219 -11.96 10.27 18.70
N GLU A 220 -10.86 11.02 18.81
CA GLU A 220 -10.67 12.26 18.07
C GLU A 220 -10.61 11.99 16.56
N SER A 221 -9.76 11.04 16.14
CA SER A 221 -9.62 10.63 14.75
C SER A 221 -10.91 10.02 14.20
N LEU A 222 -11.59 9.16 14.96
CA LEU A 222 -12.88 8.59 14.56
C LEU A 222 -13.90 9.69 14.24
N GLN A 223 -14.10 10.62 15.18
CA GLN A 223 -15.06 11.71 15.00
C GLN A 223 -14.66 12.65 13.85
N SER A 224 -13.37 12.91 13.65
CA SER A 224 -12.88 13.74 12.54
C SER A 224 -13.30 13.19 11.17
N VAL A 225 -13.25 11.85 11.00
CA VAL A 225 -13.61 11.17 9.77
C VAL A 225 -15.13 11.14 9.58
N LEU A 226 -15.89 10.92 10.65
CA LEU A 226 -17.35 10.80 10.57
C LEU A 226 -18.06 12.14 10.32
N GLN A 227 -17.52 13.22 10.90
CA GLN A 227 -18.05 14.58 10.71
C GLN A 227 -17.75 15.16 9.33
N THR A 228 -16.74 14.62 8.66
CA THR A 228 -16.38 14.98 7.29
C THR A 228 -17.34 14.35 6.29
N ARG A 229 -17.63 15.03 5.18
CA ARG A 229 -18.44 14.45 4.09
C ARG A 229 -17.61 13.45 3.30
N LEU A 230 -18.20 12.31 2.95
CA LEU A 230 -17.49 11.23 2.25
C LEU A 230 -16.90 11.70 0.91
N GLU A 231 -17.62 12.55 0.19
CA GLU A 231 -17.22 13.06 -1.12
C GLU A 231 -16.13 14.14 -1.04
N ASP A 232 -15.85 14.66 0.16
CA ASP A 232 -14.81 15.66 0.39
C ASP A 232 -13.47 14.96 0.69
N CYS A 233 -12.98 14.20 -0.28
CA CYS A 233 -11.76 13.40 -0.15
C CYS A 233 -10.48 14.24 0.02
N PHE A 234 -10.52 15.57 -0.05
CA PHE A 234 -9.37 16.43 0.26
C PHE A 234 -9.55 17.23 1.55
N ASN A 235 -10.50 16.81 2.39
CA ASN A 235 -10.74 17.48 3.65
C ASN A 235 -9.55 17.32 4.59
N LYS A 236 -8.86 18.43 4.82
CA LYS A 236 -7.66 18.51 5.67
C LYS A 236 -7.94 18.31 7.16
N ASN A 237 -9.21 18.24 7.56
CA ASN A 237 -9.64 18.06 8.95
C ASN A 237 -9.95 16.60 9.29
N ALA A 238 -10.16 15.73 8.30
CA ALA A 238 -10.30 14.28 8.54
C ALA A 238 -8.91 13.65 8.62
N PHE A 239 -8.63 12.95 9.72
CA PHE A 239 -7.34 12.32 9.91
C PHE A 239 -7.46 10.98 10.64
N VAL A 240 -6.41 10.18 10.51
CA VAL A 240 -6.13 9.01 11.34
C VAL A 240 -4.71 9.11 11.86
N ASN A 241 -4.41 8.40 12.94
CA ASN A 241 -3.07 8.43 13.49
C ASN A 241 -2.26 7.27 12.89
N MET A 242 -1.08 7.57 12.36
CA MET A 242 -0.14 6.61 11.82
C MET A 242 1.03 6.44 12.79
N LEU A 243 1.38 5.19 13.11
CA LEU A 243 2.48 4.88 14.01
C LEU A 243 3.56 4.07 13.29
N ASN A 244 4.82 4.48 13.46
CA ASN A 244 5.99 3.78 13.00
C ASN A 244 6.36 2.69 14.02
N GLY A 245 6.11 1.43 13.65
CA GLY A 245 6.26 0.28 14.53
C GLY A 245 7.70 0.03 14.97
N TRP A 246 8.67 0.56 14.24
CA TRP A 246 10.10 0.32 14.47
C TRP A 246 10.83 1.56 14.98
N TRP A 247 10.11 2.67 15.18
CA TRP A 247 10.67 3.87 15.79
C TRP A 247 11.18 3.57 17.20
N LYS A 248 12.33 4.16 17.50
CA LYS A 248 12.93 4.24 18.83
C LYS A 248 13.33 5.68 19.03
N GLU A 249 13.35 6.11 20.28
CA GLU A 249 13.90 7.41 20.64
C GLU A 249 15.38 7.42 20.27
N ASP A 250 15.78 8.38 19.44
CA ASP A 250 17.18 8.64 19.15
C ASP A 250 17.85 9.14 20.43
N THR A 251 19.00 8.57 20.75
CA THR A 251 19.79 8.96 21.91
C THR A 251 21.13 9.51 21.45
N ILE A 252 21.77 10.31 22.31
CA ILE A 252 23.13 10.81 22.04
C ILE A 252 24.10 9.66 21.76
N ASP A 253 23.89 8.50 22.38
CA ASP A 253 24.74 7.30 22.20
C ASP A 253 24.58 6.66 20.80
N ASP A 254 23.48 6.94 20.08
CA ASP A 254 23.30 6.53 18.69
C ASP A 254 24.13 7.39 17.71
N HIS A 255 24.59 8.55 18.18
CA HIS A 255 25.57 9.38 17.49
C HIS A 255 26.95 9.07 18.07
N ASP A 256 27.94 8.83 17.22
CA ASP A 256 29.31 8.64 17.71
C ASP A 256 29.93 10.02 18.03
N PRO A 257 30.06 10.39 19.32
CA PRO A 257 30.51 11.72 19.70
C PRO A 257 31.99 11.95 19.36
N GLU A 258 32.75 10.89 19.03
CA GLU A 258 34.14 11.01 18.58
C GLU A 258 34.23 11.54 17.15
N TYR A 259 33.15 11.46 16.36
CA TYR A 259 33.06 11.97 15.00
C TYR A 259 32.25 13.27 14.85
N LEU A 260 31.75 13.83 15.95
CA LEU A 260 31.03 15.10 15.96
C LEU A 260 31.91 16.22 16.52
N GLU A 261 31.93 17.37 15.85
CA GLU A 261 32.51 18.59 16.42
C GLU A 261 31.63 19.12 17.58
N ASP A 262 32.18 19.96 18.47
CA ASP A 262 31.47 20.44 19.67
C ASP A 262 30.15 21.16 19.33
N ASP A 263 30.09 21.88 18.21
CA ASP A 263 28.92 22.58 17.70
C ASP A 263 27.87 21.64 17.06
N GLU A 264 28.32 20.57 16.41
CA GLU A 264 27.44 19.50 15.93
C GLU A 264 26.81 18.72 17.10
N LEU A 265 27.59 18.45 18.15
CA LEU A 265 27.08 17.80 19.36
C LEU A 265 26.03 18.66 20.09
N GLU A 266 26.24 19.98 20.17
CA GLU A 266 25.25 20.88 20.75
C GLU A 266 23.97 20.93 19.89
N SER A 267 24.11 20.93 18.57
CA SER A 267 22.97 20.88 17.64
C SER A 267 22.14 19.60 17.83
N VAL A 268 22.81 18.44 17.97
CA VAL A 268 22.14 17.16 18.28
C VAL A 268 21.43 17.22 19.63
N ARG A 269 22.04 17.82 20.66
CA ARG A 269 21.41 17.99 21.98
C ARG A 269 20.17 18.86 21.93
N GLU A 270 20.21 19.95 21.17
CA GLU A 270 19.05 20.83 20.95
C GLU A 270 17.94 20.10 20.19
N GLU A 271 18.26 19.31 19.17
CA GLU A 271 17.27 18.51 18.44
C GLU A 271 16.61 17.44 19.32
N LEU A 272 17.36 16.85 20.26
CA LEU A 272 16.86 15.82 21.16
C LEU A 272 16.00 16.37 22.32
N ASN A 273 16.21 17.62 22.73
CA ASN A 273 15.56 18.21 23.92
C ASN A 273 14.85 19.55 23.67
N GLY A 274 14.70 19.96 22.42
CA GLY A 274 14.20 21.28 22.04
C GLY A 274 12.68 21.41 21.90
N TYR A 275 11.92 20.31 21.99
CA TYR A 275 10.49 20.32 21.69
C TYR A 275 9.60 20.15 22.93
N ASP A 276 8.41 20.77 22.87
CA ASP A 276 7.38 20.63 23.90
C ASP A 276 7.02 19.15 24.10
N PRO A 277 6.95 18.65 25.35
CA PRO A 277 6.82 17.23 25.62
C PRO A 277 5.49 16.68 25.08
N ILE A 278 5.58 15.62 24.26
CA ILE A 278 4.45 14.80 23.86
C ILE A 278 4.71 13.41 24.41
N GLU A 279 3.81 12.91 25.26
CA GLU A 279 3.94 11.56 25.83
C GLU A 279 5.23 11.30 26.62
N ALA A 280 5.81 12.36 27.18
CA ALA A 280 7.12 12.39 27.84
C ALA A 280 8.34 12.40 26.90
N TYR A 281 8.15 12.51 25.60
CA TYR A 281 9.21 12.70 24.61
C TYR A 281 9.38 14.18 24.25
N THR A 282 10.62 14.67 24.32
CA THR A 282 11.03 16.04 23.97
C THR A 282 11.75 16.12 22.62
N VAL A 283 11.85 15.00 21.92
CA VAL A 283 12.37 14.90 20.56
C VAL A 283 11.33 15.38 19.53
N ASN A 284 11.80 15.71 18.33
CA ASN A 284 10.94 16.09 17.22
C ASN A 284 10.04 14.92 16.78
N ASP A 285 10.66 13.79 16.45
CA ASP A 285 9.97 12.55 16.03
C ASP A 285 9.58 11.73 17.26
N VAL A 286 8.28 11.61 17.51
CA VAL A 286 7.73 10.81 18.63
C VAL A 286 7.23 9.44 18.18
N GLY A 287 7.55 9.04 16.96
CA GLY A 287 7.24 7.74 16.37
C GLY A 287 5.81 7.59 15.88
N TRP A 288 5.03 8.67 15.82
CA TRP A 288 3.68 8.70 15.28
C TRP A 288 3.31 10.10 14.77
N MET A 289 2.36 10.17 13.85
CA MET A 289 1.81 11.43 13.36
C MET A 289 0.33 11.31 12.98
N LYS A 290 -0.37 12.44 12.90
CA LYS A 290 -1.70 12.50 12.26
C LYS A 290 -1.50 12.56 10.74
N VAL A 291 -2.15 11.67 10.00
CA VAL A 291 -2.17 11.69 8.53
C VAL A 291 -3.56 12.01 8.03
N ALA A 292 -3.66 12.83 6.98
CA ALA A 292 -4.93 13.10 6.32
C ALA A 292 -5.60 11.77 5.92
N PHE A 293 -6.90 11.65 6.17
CA PHE A 293 -7.61 10.38 6.01
C PHE A 293 -7.56 9.87 4.56
N CYS A 294 -7.62 10.78 3.58
CA CYS A 294 -7.49 10.44 2.18
C CYS A 294 -6.11 9.94 1.79
N ALA A 295 -5.07 10.37 2.50
CA ALA A 295 -3.71 9.91 2.30
C ALA A 295 -3.42 8.60 3.03
N ALA A 296 -4.29 8.14 3.93
CA ALA A 296 -4.07 6.94 4.73
C ALA A 296 -4.30 5.62 3.97
N GLY A 297 -4.71 5.69 2.70
CA GLY A 297 -4.96 4.55 1.82
C GLY A 297 -3.79 4.21 0.90
N LEU A 298 -4.06 4.20 -0.42
CA LEU A 298 -3.12 3.79 -1.46
C LEU A 298 -1.87 4.69 -1.51
N GLU A 299 -2.07 6.01 -1.49
CA GLU A 299 -1.02 7.01 -1.58
C GLU A 299 -0.07 6.89 -0.39
N GLY A 300 -0.60 6.86 0.84
CA GLY A 300 0.20 6.66 2.05
C GLY A 300 0.92 5.33 2.06
N PHE A 301 0.29 4.24 1.60
CA PHE A 301 0.95 2.95 1.52
C PHE A 301 2.16 3.00 0.58
N SER A 302 1.99 3.60 -0.61
CA SER A 302 3.08 3.74 -1.57
C SER A 302 4.18 4.68 -1.07
N GLN A 303 3.82 5.83 -0.50
CA GLN A 303 4.77 6.90 -0.14
C GLN A 303 5.54 6.57 1.15
N MET A 304 4.88 6.02 2.17
CA MET A 304 5.52 5.68 3.45
C MET A 304 6.48 4.50 3.33
N GLY A 305 6.18 3.59 2.41
CA GLY A 305 7.06 2.47 2.15
C GLY A 305 8.34 2.85 1.40
N GLU A 306 8.40 4.02 0.75
CA GLU A 306 9.65 4.48 0.13
C GLU A 306 10.75 4.74 1.18
N HIS A 307 12.00 4.58 0.74
CA HIS A 307 13.16 4.95 1.56
C HIS A 307 13.10 6.43 1.96
N GLY A 308 13.17 6.70 3.27
CA GLY A 308 13.03 8.05 3.84
C GLY A 308 11.62 8.64 3.72
N GLY A 309 10.61 7.83 3.40
CA GLY A 309 9.22 8.28 3.30
C GLY A 309 8.72 8.87 4.62
N TRP A 310 9.01 8.19 5.73
CA TRP A 310 8.70 8.70 7.07
C TRP A 310 9.34 10.08 7.31
N ASP A 311 10.66 10.20 7.17
CA ASP A 311 11.40 11.45 7.42
C ASP A 311 10.92 12.60 6.53
N ARG A 312 10.56 12.30 5.28
CA ARG A 312 10.07 13.30 4.32
C ARG A 312 8.70 13.86 4.69
N TYR A 313 7.82 13.01 5.23
CA TYR A 313 6.42 13.36 5.47
C TYR A 313 6.07 13.52 6.95
N TYR A 314 7.01 13.27 7.86
CA TYR A 314 6.78 13.37 9.28
C TYR A 314 6.34 14.79 9.64
N VAL A 315 5.23 14.87 10.37
CA VAL A 315 4.71 16.10 10.95
C VAL A 315 4.44 15.82 12.41
N ARG A 316 5.10 16.60 13.28
CA ARG A 316 4.98 16.43 14.72
C ARG A 316 3.53 16.69 15.18
N PRO A 317 2.91 15.80 15.97
CA PRO A 317 1.61 16.07 16.55
C PRO A 317 1.59 17.39 17.35
N SER A 318 0.49 18.12 17.42
CA SER A 318 -0.88 17.78 16.99
C SER A 318 -1.24 18.12 15.55
N GLU A 319 -0.28 18.53 14.71
CA GLU A 319 -0.54 18.90 13.32
C GLU A 319 -0.86 17.68 12.43
N ILE A 320 -1.59 17.91 11.32
CA ILE A 320 -1.99 16.88 10.37
C ILE A 320 -1.09 16.94 9.13
N CYS A 321 -0.44 15.82 8.80
CA CYS A 321 0.29 15.66 7.56
C CYS A 321 -0.67 15.58 6.36
N ASN A 322 -0.60 16.58 5.48
CA ASN A 322 -1.41 16.71 4.26
C ASN A 322 -0.59 16.63 2.97
N TYR A 323 0.71 16.34 3.07
CA TYR A 323 1.66 16.37 1.95
C TYR A 323 1.84 15.01 1.26
N ILE A 324 1.23 13.96 1.81
CA ILE A 324 1.19 12.62 1.21
C ILE A 324 0.11 12.67 0.13
N GLN A 325 0.50 12.85 -1.13
CA GLN A 325 -0.41 12.92 -2.29
C GLN A 325 0.19 12.19 -3.50
#